data_AF-A0A919FEF4-F1
#
_entry.id   AF-A0A919FEF4-F1
#
_cell.length_a   1.000
_cell.length_b   1.000
_cell.length_c   1.000
_cell.angle_alpha   90.00
_cell.angle_beta   90.00
_cell.angle_gamma   90.00
#
_symmetry.space_group_name_H-M   'P 1'
#
loop_
_entity.id
_entity.type
_entity.pdbx_description
1 polymer ?
#
loop_
_entity_poly.entity_id
_entity_poly.type
_entity_poly.pdbx_seq_one_letter_code
_entity_poly.pdbx_strand_id
1 'polypeptide(L)'
;MSTVTLRPPTRAPGARLGPVALALAVLLFGLLLGPTAGQAHAVDVRLLQRDLAGLSYAPLSGVDGVYGAQTTDSVRHFQRDNGLAVDGDAGTNTMAALTAKVKQVQAKAGASADGDYGPGTIGAVRSYQSAHHLDVDGIAGPQTMGAMNIDRITSSGTGTSSDTRLLQRNLAGLGYLAAGGVDGVYGPATKNAVLSFQSDNDLSVDGIAGPQTNAALTAKVKQVQGKAATPADGDYGPATTTAVRAYQSVHGLEADGIAGPRTMASMGIARELGGGSPGGESGGTPTVPPLDGSVRDRIVQAARSQLGVHEWGNNCNPYGPCEAWCALFASWAWRQAGVSFSTAFSGDFYYYGRNHGTLHSGLSDPQPGDAIVFGSGPQNTSTSVHVGIIEKANADGTVDTIEGNSNDQVIRHHFSPAARGAYAIVSPAGG
;
A
#
# COMPACT_ATOMS: atom_id res chain seq x y z
N MET A 1 -85.11 -34.79 19.38
CA MET A 1 -84.97 -33.51 20.10
C MET A 1 -84.58 -32.48 19.03
N SER A 2 -85.57 -31.82 18.43
CA SER A 2 -86.10 -30.52 18.88
C SER A 2 -85.15 -29.39 18.48
N THR A 3 -85.34 -28.83 17.27
CA THR A 3 -85.96 -27.51 16.99
C THR A 3 -84.91 -26.39 16.92
N VAL A 4 -84.60 -25.85 15.73
CA VAL A 4 -85.17 -24.59 15.15
C VAL A 4 -84.72 -23.37 15.97
N THR A 5 -84.05 -22.35 15.40
CA THR A 5 -84.77 -21.20 14.77
C THR A 5 -83.90 -20.34 13.83
N LEU A 6 -84.30 -20.30 12.55
CA LEU A 6 -84.33 -19.19 11.55
C LEU A 6 -83.08 -18.36 11.13
N ARG A 7 -83.26 -17.77 9.93
CA ARG A 7 -82.37 -17.14 8.93
C ARG A 7 -83.05 -15.82 8.47
N PRO A 8 -82.59 -15.09 7.42
CA PRO A 8 -81.26 -14.60 7.03
C PRO A 8 -81.34 -13.04 7.05
N PRO A 9 -81.31 -12.21 5.96
CA PRO A 9 -80.54 -12.12 4.70
C PRO A 9 -79.39 -11.07 4.83
N THR A 10 -78.71 -10.48 3.84
CA THR A 10 -78.68 -10.49 2.34
C THR A 10 -77.21 -10.60 1.88
N ARG A 11 -76.84 -11.44 0.90
CA ARG A 11 -76.73 -11.13 -0.56
C ARG A 11 -75.72 -9.99 -0.83
N ALA A 12 -74.70 -10.14 -1.70
CA ALA A 12 -74.78 -10.70 -3.06
C ALA A 12 -73.49 -11.43 -3.54
N PRO A 13 -73.49 -12.08 -4.72
CA PRO A 13 -72.48 -13.08 -5.12
C PRO A 13 -71.34 -12.51 -5.99
N GLY A 14 -70.29 -13.30 -6.19
CA GLY A 14 -69.13 -12.93 -7.03
C GLY A 14 -69.30 -13.22 -8.52
N ALA A 15 -68.26 -12.90 -9.28
CA ALA A 15 -68.05 -13.32 -10.67
C ALA A 15 -66.54 -13.50 -10.94
N ARG A 16 -66.20 -14.29 -11.97
CA ARG A 16 -64.83 -14.66 -12.36
C ARG A 16 -64.28 -13.77 -13.48
N LEU A 17 -62.94 -13.69 -13.55
CA LEU A 17 -62.07 -13.64 -14.75
C LEU A 17 -62.30 -12.54 -15.81
N GLY A 18 -61.23 -11.80 -16.12
CA GLY A 18 -61.08 -11.04 -17.37
C GLY A 18 -60.00 -9.95 -17.27
N PRO A 19 -58.91 -9.99 -18.07
CA PRO A 19 -57.92 -8.91 -18.12
C PRO A 19 -58.30 -7.85 -19.17
N VAL A 20 -57.76 -6.63 -19.05
CA VAL A 20 -57.18 -5.79 -20.13
C VAL A 20 -56.72 -4.44 -19.53
N ALA A 21 -55.67 -3.87 -20.11
CA ALA A 21 -54.98 -2.67 -19.62
C ALA A 21 -55.71 -1.35 -19.96
N LEU A 22 -55.43 -0.28 -19.19
CA LEU A 22 -54.75 0.91 -19.71
C LEU A 22 -54.17 1.79 -18.58
N ALA A 23 -53.30 2.75 -18.92
CA ALA A 23 -52.45 3.48 -17.98
C ALA A 23 -52.80 4.99 -17.83
N LEU A 24 -52.05 5.65 -16.94
CA LEU A 24 -51.91 7.10 -16.69
C LEU A 24 -52.90 7.84 -15.77
N ALA A 25 -52.46 7.96 -14.51
CA ALA A 25 -52.21 9.20 -13.75
C ALA A 25 -53.32 10.26 -13.50
N VAL A 26 -53.46 10.64 -12.21
CA VAL A 26 -53.36 12.03 -11.70
C VAL A 26 -53.24 12.00 -10.16
N LEU A 27 -52.62 13.03 -9.57
CA LEU A 27 -52.38 13.17 -8.13
C LEU A 27 -53.66 13.39 -7.30
N LEU A 28 -53.67 12.91 -6.04
CA LEU A 28 -53.71 13.78 -4.84
C LEU A 28 -53.56 12.89 -3.58
N PHE A 29 -52.66 13.23 -2.65
CA PHE A 29 -52.65 12.62 -1.31
C PHE A 29 -52.42 13.69 -0.24
N GLY A 30 -53.45 13.94 0.57
CA GLY A 30 -53.44 14.91 1.66
C GLY A 30 -53.32 14.22 3.02
N LEU A 31 -52.11 14.30 3.59
CA LEU A 31 -51.75 14.48 5.00
C LEU A 31 -52.71 14.01 6.13
N LEU A 32 -52.16 13.23 7.08
CA LEU A 32 -52.30 13.22 8.57
C LEU A 32 -52.01 11.77 9.05
N LEU A 33 -51.16 11.48 10.05
CA LEU A 33 -50.28 12.29 10.90
C LEU A 33 -49.20 11.38 11.52
N GLY A 34 -47.96 11.86 11.65
CA GLY A 34 -46.88 11.17 12.37
C GLY A 34 -45.51 11.40 11.74
N PRO A 35 -44.54 12.07 12.41
CA PRO A 35 -43.19 12.20 11.88
C PRO A 35 -42.45 10.87 12.07
N THR A 36 -42.39 10.06 11.01
CA THR A 36 -41.44 8.95 10.96
C THR A 36 -40.02 9.51 10.96
N ALA A 37 -39.15 8.96 11.82
CA ALA A 37 -37.74 9.31 11.84
C ALA A 37 -37.13 9.03 10.45
N GLY A 38 -36.71 10.08 9.75
CA GLY A 38 -36.49 9.97 8.30
C GLY A 38 -35.84 11.18 7.63
N GLN A 39 -35.16 12.07 8.36
CA GLN A 39 -34.11 12.89 7.75
C GLN A 39 -32.79 12.12 7.82
N ALA A 40 -32.64 11.17 6.89
CA ALA A 40 -31.32 10.65 6.56
C ALA A 40 -30.51 11.81 5.98
N HIS A 41 -29.56 12.33 6.74
CA HIS A 41 -28.52 13.19 6.19
C HIS A 41 -27.75 12.36 5.17
N ALA A 42 -28.03 12.56 3.89
CA ALA A 42 -27.23 11.98 2.81
C ALA A 42 -25.82 12.57 2.94
N VAL A 43 -24.88 11.76 3.43
CA VAL A 43 -23.48 12.13 3.53
C VAL A 43 -22.98 12.39 2.11
N ASP A 44 -22.43 13.58 1.85
CA ASP A 44 -21.66 13.78 0.64
C ASP A 44 -20.40 12.91 0.75
N VAL A 45 -20.39 11.82 -0.01
CA VAL A 45 -19.34 10.81 0.05
C VAL A 45 -18.02 11.38 -0.45
N ARG A 46 -18.03 12.31 -1.43
CA ARG A 46 -16.80 12.97 -1.90
C ARG A 46 -16.23 13.89 -0.84
N LEU A 47 -17.10 14.62 -0.13
CA LEU A 47 -16.72 15.44 1.03
C LEU A 47 -16.08 14.58 2.14
N LEU A 48 -16.76 13.50 2.55
CA LEU A 48 -16.26 12.53 3.53
C LEU A 48 -14.89 11.97 3.12
N GLN A 49 -14.75 11.46 1.89
CA GLN A 49 -13.50 10.89 1.39
C GLN A 49 -12.38 11.92 1.34
N ARG A 50 -12.67 13.15 0.89
CA ARG A 50 -11.71 14.25 0.86
C ARG A 50 -11.23 14.62 2.26
N ASP A 51 -12.14 14.70 3.23
CA ASP A 51 -11.81 15.08 4.60
C ASP A 51 -11.04 13.95 5.30
N LEU A 52 -11.43 12.68 5.13
CA LEU A 52 -10.65 11.52 5.57
C LEU A 52 -9.25 11.49 4.92
N ALA A 53 -9.14 11.78 3.62
CA ALA A 53 -7.85 11.79 2.93
C ALA A 53 -6.96 12.96 3.36
N GLY A 54 -7.54 14.14 3.57
CA GLY A 54 -6.86 15.30 4.14
C GLY A 54 -6.34 15.06 5.56
N LEU A 55 -7.01 14.20 6.32
CA LEU A 55 -6.56 13.71 7.62
C LEU A 55 -5.80 12.36 7.53
N SER A 56 -5.35 11.92 6.35
CA SER A 56 -4.57 10.70 6.13
C SER A 56 -5.22 9.37 6.60
N TYR A 57 -6.55 9.32 6.71
CA TYR A 57 -7.32 8.08 6.90
C TYR A 57 -7.65 7.38 5.58
N ALA A 58 -7.54 8.08 4.45
CA ALA A 58 -7.74 7.58 3.09
C ALA A 58 -6.64 8.12 2.14
N PRO A 59 -6.36 7.49 0.99
CA PRO A 59 -5.54 8.09 -0.06
C PRO A 59 -6.35 9.08 -0.90
N LEU A 60 -5.71 10.15 -1.39
CA LEU A 60 -6.36 11.16 -2.25
C LEU A 60 -6.91 10.60 -3.57
N SER A 61 -6.37 9.48 -4.06
CA SER A 61 -6.87 8.75 -5.24
C SER A 61 -8.21 8.03 -5.00
N GLY A 62 -8.61 7.84 -3.74
CA GLY A 62 -9.87 7.20 -3.36
C GLY A 62 -11.09 8.14 -3.29
N VAL A 63 -10.98 9.39 -3.77
CA VAL A 63 -12.10 10.36 -3.77
C VAL A 63 -12.97 10.18 -5.02
N ASP A 64 -13.65 9.03 -5.11
CA ASP A 64 -14.49 8.63 -6.23
C ASP A 64 -15.98 8.97 -6.05
N GLY A 65 -16.41 9.32 -4.84
CA GLY A 65 -17.81 9.56 -4.45
C GLY A 65 -18.64 8.30 -4.20
N VAL A 66 -18.01 7.13 -4.08
CA VAL A 66 -18.66 5.84 -3.84
C VAL A 66 -18.36 5.37 -2.41
N TYR A 67 -19.42 5.04 -1.67
CA TYR A 67 -19.26 4.49 -0.32
C TYR A 67 -18.97 2.99 -0.40
N GLY A 68 -17.79 2.65 -0.94
CA GLY A 68 -17.28 1.28 -1.06
C GLY A 68 -16.53 0.81 0.18
N ALA A 69 -15.93 -0.38 0.06
CA ALA A 69 -15.13 -0.99 1.14
C ALA A 69 -14.02 -0.07 1.65
N GLN A 70 -13.27 0.57 0.74
CA GLN A 70 -12.22 1.54 1.08
C GLN A 70 -12.74 2.70 1.94
N THR A 71 -13.88 3.30 1.59
CA THR A 71 -14.51 4.38 2.35
C THR A 71 -14.95 3.88 3.73
N THR A 72 -15.55 2.69 3.78
CA THR A 72 -15.99 2.03 5.02
C THR A 72 -14.83 1.79 5.98
N ASP A 73 -13.70 1.26 5.50
CA ASP A 73 -12.54 0.95 6.34
C ASP A 73 -11.77 2.21 6.76
N SER A 74 -11.73 3.24 5.90
CA SER A 74 -11.25 4.58 6.25
C SER A 74 -12.08 5.20 7.38
N VAL A 75 -13.42 5.01 7.36
CA VAL A 75 -14.32 5.43 8.43
C VAL A 75 -14.09 4.62 9.71
N ARG A 76 -13.95 3.29 9.63
CA ARG A 76 -13.62 2.46 10.81
C ARG A 76 -12.29 2.84 11.45
N HIS A 77 -11.29 3.21 10.65
CA HIS A 77 -10.03 3.75 11.14
C HIS A 77 -10.23 5.08 11.87
N PHE A 78 -10.93 6.04 11.26
CA PHE A 78 -11.28 7.30 11.92
C PHE A 78 -12.06 7.11 13.23
N GLN A 79 -13.03 6.19 13.24
CA GLN A 79 -13.83 5.84 14.41
C GLN A 79 -12.98 5.25 15.55
N ARG A 80 -12.08 4.31 15.24
CA ARG A 80 -11.14 3.72 16.22
C ARG A 80 -10.28 4.80 16.87
N ASP A 81 -9.63 5.64 16.06
CA ASP A 81 -8.76 6.71 16.55
C ASP A 81 -9.54 7.71 17.43
N ASN A 82 -10.78 8.05 17.06
CA ASN A 82 -11.56 9.05 17.80
C ASN A 82 -12.45 8.47 18.91
N GLY A 83 -12.33 7.18 19.23
CA GLY A 83 -13.05 6.53 20.34
C GLY A 83 -14.56 6.38 20.09
N LEU A 84 -14.96 6.26 18.83
CA LEU A 84 -16.35 6.09 18.39
C LEU A 84 -16.73 4.62 18.24
N ALA A 85 -18.02 4.34 18.06
CA ALA A 85 -18.47 3.03 17.60
C ALA A 85 -17.83 2.71 16.24
N VAL A 86 -17.32 1.48 16.07
CA VAL A 86 -16.56 1.05 14.88
C VAL A 86 -17.45 0.20 13.98
N ASP A 87 -18.54 0.79 13.51
CA ASP A 87 -19.48 0.17 12.56
C ASP A 87 -18.99 0.29 11.10
N GLY A 88 -18.32 1.41 10.78
CA GLY A 88 -17.98 1.81 9.41
C GLY A 88 -19.00 2.73 8.76
N ASP A 89 -19.99 3.20 9.53
CA ASP A 89 -21.02 4.11 9.07
C ASP A 89 -20.64 5.58 9.36
N ALA A 90 -20.68 6.42 8.34
CA ALA A 90 -20.52 7.86 8.45
C ALA A 90 -21.77 8.54 9.03
N GLY A 91 -22.34 7.99 10.10
CA GLY A 91 -23.47 8.56 10.82
C GLY A 91 -23.13 9.89 11.51
N THR A 92 -24.14 10.51 12.13
CA THR A 92 -24.04 11.85 12.74
C THR A 92 -22.85 12.02 13.68
N ASN A 93 -22.54 11.01 14.51
CA ASN A 93 -21.40 11.07 15.45
C ASN A 93 -20.05 11.04 14.71
N THR A 94 -19.92 10.17 13.72
CA THR A 94 -18.73 10.07 12.86
C THR A 94 -18.47 11.38 12.12
N MET A 95 -19.49 11.95 11.48
CA MET A 95 -19.37 13.21 10.75
C MET A 95 -19.08 14.39 11.68
N ALA A 96 -19.75 14.49 12.83
CA ALA A 96 -19.50 15.55 13.80
C ALA A 96 -18.06 15.53 14.33
N ALA A 97 -17.52 14.35 14.62
CA ALA A 97 -16.13 14.19 15.03
C ALA A 97 -15.15 14.51 13.89
N LEU A 98 -15.45 14.09 12.65
CA LEU A 98 -14.62 14.36 11.48
C LEU A 98 -14.52 15.86 11.21
N THR A 99 -15.67 16.54 11.11
CA THR A 99 -15.77 18.00 10.97
C THR A 99 -15.05 18.72 12.12
N ALA A 100 -15.18 18.26 13.37
CA ALA A 100 -14.45 18.84 14.51
C ALA A 100 -12.92 18.67 14.37
N LYS A 101 -12.45 17.51 13.89
CA LYS A 101 -11.01 17.25 13.65
C LYS A 101 -10.46 18.12 12.53
N VAL A 102 -11.21 18.30 11.44
CA VAL A 102 -10.85 19.24 10.36
C VAL A 102 -10.76 20.67 10.91
N LYS A 103 -11.70 21.12 11.75
CA LYS A 103 -11.64 22.45 12.39
C LYS A 103 -10.42 22.64 13.30
N GLN A 104 -9.99 21.60 14.01
CA GLN A 104 -8.75 21.63 14.80
C GLN A 104 -7.53 21.88 13.89
N VAL A 105 -7.44 21.19 12.75
CA VAL A 105 -6.37 21.39 11.75
C VAL A 105 -6.44 22.80 11.17
N GLN A 106 -7.62 23.25 10.75
CA GLN A 106 -7.83 24.58 10.17
C GLN A 106 -7.38 25.70 11.12
N ALA A 107 -7.80 25.62 12.39
CA ALA A 107 -7.41 26.59 13.42
C ALA A 107 -5.90 26.63 13.67
N LYS A 108 -5.20 25.50 13.56
CA LYS A 108 -3.73 25.41 13.73
C LYS A 108 -2.95 25.83 12.48
N ALA A 109 -3.50 25.59 11.30
CA ALA A 109 -2.93 25.97 10.01
C ALA A 109 -3.21 27.43 9.61
N GLY A 110 -4.09 28.14 10.33
CA GLY A 110 -4.49 29.52 10.02
C GLY A 110 -5.56 29.63 8.93
N ALA A 111 -6.35 28.58 8.69
CA ALA A 111 -7.46 28.56 7.75
C ALA A 111 -8.81 28.97 8.40
N SER A 112 -9.80 29.24 7.55
CA SER A 112 -11.22 29.27 7.95
C SER A 112 -11.61 27.95 8.60
N ALA A 113 -12.19 27.98 9.81
CA ALA A 113 -12.65 26.80 10.53
C ALA A 113 -14.08 26.38 10.13
N ASP A 114 -14.35 26.30 8.83
CA ASP A 114 -15.63 25.88 8.26
C ASP A 114 -15.90 24.37 8.49
N GLY A 115 -14.85 23.56 8.56
CA GLY A 115 -14.90 22.12 8.78
C GLY A 115 -14.70 21.27 7.54
N ASP A 116 -14.37 21.92 6.41
CA ASP A 116 -14.18 21.32 5.10
C ASP A 116 -12.68 21.22 4.75
N TYR A 117 -12.16 20.02 4.46
CA TYR A 117 -10.78 19.86 3.97
C TYR A 117 -10.63 20.22 2.47
N GLY A 118 -11.15 21.38 2.09
CA GLY A 118 -11.10 21.92 0.73
C GLY A 118 -9.75 22.54 0.35
N PRO A 119 -9.63 23.12 -0.86
CA PRO A 119 -8.39 23.73 -1.37
C PRO A 119 -7.78 24.80 -0.45
N GLY A 120 -8.60 25.57 0.27
CA GLY A 120 -8.12 26.55 1.26
C GLY A 120 -7.40 25.89 2.44
N THR A 121 -7.99 24.81 2.98
CA THR A 121 -7.38 24.00 4.05
C THR A 121 -6.08 23.36 3.58
N ILE A 122 -6.05 22.76 2.38
CA ILE A 122 -4.84 22.18 1.77
C ILE A 122 -3.73 23.24 1.64
N GLY A 123 -4.03 24.44 1.13
CA GLY A 123 -3.06 25.53 0.99
C GLY A 123 -2.50 26.01 2.34
N ALA A 124 -3.36 26.13 3.35
CA ALA A 124 -2.96 26.50 4.70
C ALA A 124 -2.07 25.41 5.35
N VAL A 125 -2.42 24.13 5.21
CA VAL A 125 -1.62 23.01 5.71
C VAL A 125 -0.25 22.96 5.02
N ARG A 126 -0.15 23.18 3.70
CA ARG A 126 1.15 23.32 3.00
C ARG A 126 1.98 24.48 3.53
N SER A 127 1.33 25.61 3.83
CA SER A 127 2.01 26.79 4.38
C SER A 127 2.56 26.50 5.78
N TYR A 128 1.77 25.82 6.62
CA TYR A 128 2.19 25.32 7.94
C TYR A 128 3.35 24.32 7.83
N GLN A 129 3.23 23.31 6.97
CA GLN A 129 4.27 22.29 6.75
C GLN A 129 5.60 22.93 6.32
N SER A 130 5.56 23.86 5.37
CA SER A 130 6.73 24.62 4.93
C SER A 130 7.38 25.42 6.07
N ALA A 131 6.57 26.14 6.86
CA ALA A 131 7.04 26.93 8.00
C ALA A 131 7.60 26.08 9.17
N HIS A 132 7.20 24.81 9.26
CA HIS A 132 7.61 23.86 10.30
C HIS A 132 8.57 22.77 9.80
N HIS A 133 9.12 22.90 8.58
CA HIS A 133 10.06 21.96 7.95
C HIS A 133 9.54 20.51 7.86
N LEU A 134 8.26 20.35 7.51
CA LEU A 134 7.60 19.07 7.25
C LEU A 134 7.43 18.83 5.75
N ASP A 135 7.11 17.60 5.36
CA ASP A 135 6.75 17.26 3.97
C ASP A 135 5.54 18.11 3.51
N VAL A 136 5.70 18.84 2.40
CA VAL A 136 4.73 19.85 1.94
C VAL A 136 3.69 19.23 0.98
N ASP A 137 2.94 18.24 1.48
CA ASP A 137 1.91 17.55 0.71
C ASP A 137 0.51 18.20 0.81
N GLY A 138 0.23 18.93 1.90
CA GLY A 138 -1.08 19.51 2.24
C GLY A 138 -2.00 18.58 3.05
N ILE A 139 -1.48 17.45 3.53
CA ILE A 139 -2.20 16.44 4.30
C ILE A 139 -1.84 16.59 5.78
N ALA A 140 -2.86 16.67 6.63
CA ALA A 140 -2.73 16.58 8.07
C ALA A 140 -2.54 15.12 8.51
N GLY A 141 -1.45 14.50 8.04
CA GLY A 141 -1.01 13.18 8.48
C GLY A 141 -0.44 13.19 9.91
N PRO A 142 0.02 12.04 10.42
CA PRO A 142 0.52 11.92 11.79
C PRO A 142 1.64 12.91 12.16
N GLN A 143 2.59 13.18 11.25
CA GLN A 143 3.64 14.18 11.47
C GLN A 143 3.07 15.61 11.59
N THR A 144 2.24 16.01 10.63
CA THR A 144 1.57 17.32 10.61
C THR A 144 0.70 17.53 11.84
N MET A 145 -0.13 16.54 12.21
CA MET A 145 -0.98 16.62 13.40
C MET A 145 -0.18 16.64 14.70
N GLY A 146 0.92 15.88 14.77
CA GLY A 146 1.84 15.91 15.90
C GLY A 146 2.47 17.30 16.09
N ALA A 147 2.97 17.92 15.01
CA ALA A 147 3.49 19.28 15.04
C ALA A 147 2.42 20.32 15.44
N MET A 148 1.18 20.15 14.96
CA MET A 148 0.04 20.99 15.36
C MET A 148 -0.43 20.77 16.81
N ASN A 149 0.08 19.73 17.49
CA ASN A 149 -0.41 19.24 18.78
C ASN A 149 -1.93 18.94 18.73
N ILE A 150 -2.34 18.15 17.74
CA ILE A 150 -3.69 17.61 17.57
C ILE A 150 -3.62 16.10 17.78
N ASP A 151 -4.22 15.61 18.86
CA ASP A 151 -4.29 14.18 19.11
C ASP A 151 -5.16 13.49 18.05
N ARG A 152 -4.59 12.49 17.38
CA ARG A 152 -5.38 11.55 16.55
C ARG A 152 -6.20 10.61 17.41
N ILE A 153 -5.55 10.06 18.44
CA ILE A 153 -6.14 9.06 19.34
C ILE A 153 -6.76 9.78 20.53
N THR A 154 -8.08 9.68 20.70
CA THR A 154 -8.72 10.15 21.94
C THR A 154 -8.32 9.20 23.09
N SER A 155 -7.62 9.75 24.09
CA SER A 155 -6.96 8.92 25.11
C SER A 155 -7.94 8.11 25.96
N SER A 156 -8.04 6.83 25.65
CA SER A 156 -8.38 5.74 26.57
C SER A 156 -7.52 4.50 26.26
N GLY A 157 -6.23 4.76 26.06
CA GLY A 157 -5.17 3.78 25.79
C GLY A 157 -3.84 4.51 25.79
N THR A 158 -2.84 4.00 26.54
CA THR A 158 -1.56 4.67 26.81
C THR A 158 -0.60 4.60 25.61
N GLY A 159 -0.87 5.40 24.57
CA GLY A 159 -0.09 5.39 23.32
C GLY A 159 0.68 6.68 23.04
N THR A 160 1.84 6.86 23.67
CA THR A 160 2.77 8.00 23.44
C THR A 160 4.16 7.53 23.02
N SER A 161 4.52 7.65 21.74
CA SER A 161 5.88 7.44 21.15
C SER A 161 6.56 6.05 21.31
N SER A 162 6.30 5.34 22.42
CA SER A 162 6.65 3.95 22.67
C SER A 162 6.06 3.02 21.63
N ASP A 163 4.82 3.26 21.22
CA ASP A 163 4.07 2.40 20.30
C ASP A 163 4.72 2.33 18.92
N THR A 164 5.15 3.48 18.37
CA THR A 164 5.85 3.51 17.07
C THR A 164 7.19 2.80 17.15
N ARG A 165 7.97 2.99 18.22
CA ARG A 165 9.26 2.29 18.39
C ARG A 165 9.08 0.79 18.67
N LEU A 166 8.01 0.40 19.36
CA LEU A 166 7.63 -1.01 19.60
C LEU A 166 7.20 -1.68 18.29
N LEU A 167 6.31 -1.04 17.52
CA LEU A 167 5.92 -1.45 16.17
C LEU A 167 7.15 -1.65 15.28
N GLN A 168 7.99 -0.61 15.13
CA GLN A 168 9.19 -0.67 14.28
C GLN A 168 10.16 -1.76 14.74
N ARG A 169 10.37 -1.91 16.05
CA ARG A 169 11.24 -2.96 16.60
C ARG A 169 10.68 -4.36 16.36
N ASN A 170 9.38 -4.56 16.51
CA ASN A 170 8.72 -5.82 16.21
C ASN A 170 8.78 -6.14 14.71
N LEU A 171 8.51 -5.16 13.82
CA LEU A 171 8.67 -5.31 12.37
C LEU A 171 10.12 -5.62 11.99
N ALA A 172 11.09 -4.92 12.56
CA ALA A 172 12.51 -5.14 12.29
C ALA A 172 12.99 -6.52 12.79
N GLY A 173 12.55 -6.91 13.99
CA GLY A 173 12.83 -8.21 14.57
C GLY A 173 12.25 -9.37 13.77
N LEU A 174 11.11 -9.18 13.09
CA LEU A 174 10.50 -10.16 12.19
C LEU A 174 10.98 -10.02 10.72
N GLY A 175 11.95 -9.13 10.44
CA GLY A 175 12.58 -8.96 9.11
C GLY A 175 11.86 -8.04 8.11
N TYR A 176 10.84 -7.30 8.54
CA TYR A 176 10.05 -6.39 7.70
C TYR A 176 10.64 -4.98 7.55
N LEU A 177 11.47 -4.56 8.50
CA LEU A 177 12.07 -3.23 8.57
C LEU A 177 13.57 -3.36 8.82
N ALA A 178 14.39 -2.53 8.17
CA ALA A 178 15.82 -2.48 8.49
C ALA A 178 16.04 -2.00 9.93
N ALA A 179 17.03 -2.56 10.65
CA ALA A 179 17.30 -2.19 12.04
C ALA A 179 17.59 -0.68 12.24
N GLY A 180 18.16 -0.01 11.24
CA GLY A 180 18.36 1.45 11.23
C GLY A 180 17.08 2.28 11.08
N GLY A 181 15.94 1.65 10.75
CA GLY A 181 14.62 2.28 10.63
C GLY A 181 13.82 2.37 11.93
N VAL A 182 14.38 1.96 13.09
CA VAL A 182 13.73 2.08 14.41
C VAL A 182 13.94 3.49 14.99
N ASP A 183 13.54 4.50 14.22
CA ASP A 183 13.75 5.93 14.49
C ASP A 183 12.66 6.58 15.35
N GLY A 184 11.52 5.88 15.58
CA GLY A 184 10.33 6.36 16.27
C GLY A 184 9.38 7.19 15.41
N VAL A 185 9.59 7.25 14.10
CA VAL A 185 8.81 8.04 13.13
C VAL A 185 8.11 7.10 12.15
N TYR A 186 6.78 7.23 12.05
CA TYR A 186 6.01 6.48 11.04
C TYR A 186 6.20 7.09 9.63
N GLY A 187 7.41 6.95 9.09
CA GLY A 187 7.78 7.36 7.74
C GLY A 187 7.54 6.26 6.68
N PRO A 188 7.90 6.52 5.41
CA PRO A 188 7.67 5.60 4.30
C PRO A 188 8.21 4.18 4.53
N ALA A 189 9.40 4.04 5.15
CA ALA A 189 9.97 2.74 5.47
C ALA A 189 9.10 1.94 6.47
N THR A 190 8.54 2.60 7.50
CA THR A 190 7.64 1.96 8.46
C THR A 190 6.32 1.59 7.80
N LYS A 191 5.76 2.46 6.95
CA LYS A 191 4.53 2.16 6.20
C LYS A 191 4.70 0.94 5.28
N ASN A 192 5.82 0.84 4.56
CA ASN A 192 6.10 -0.30 3.69
C ASN A 192 6.29 -1.60 4.48
N ALA A 193 6.98 -1.55 5.63
CA ALA A 193 7.10 -2.70 6.53
C ALA A 193 5.73 -3.18 7.06
N VAL A 194 4.82 -2.25 7.36
CA VAL A 194 3.44 -2.57 7.76
C VAL A 194 2.63 -3.17 6.61
N LEU A 195 2.73 -2.63 5.39
CA LEU A 195 2.07 -3.19 4.20
C LEU A 195 2.49 -4.65 3.96
N SER A 196 3.80 -4.93 3.97
CA SER A 196 4.32 -6.30 3.84
C SER A 196 3.81 -7.19 4.99
N PHE A 197 3.88 -6.74 6.25
CA PHE A 197 3.40 -7.51 7.39
C PHE A 197 1.91 -7.84 7.30
N GLN A 198 1.08 -6.90 6.85
CA GLN A 198 -0.36 -7.11 6.64
C GLN A 198 -0.62 -8.17 5.56
N SER A 199 0.11 -8.10 4.45
CA SER A 199 -0.02 -9.06 3.34
C SER A 199 0.35 -10.49 3.72
N ASP A 200 1.32 -10.69 4.62
CA ASP A 200 1.80 -12.02 5.04
C ASP A 200 1.02 -12.67 6.21
N ASN A 201 0.00 -11.97 6.71
CA ASN A 201 -0.83 -12.40 7.84
C ASN A 201 -2.32 -12.23 7.54
N ASP A 202 -2.69 -12.20 6.25
CA ASP A 202 -4.06 -12.08 5.73
C ASP A 202 -4.87 -10.93 6.36
N LEU A 203 -4.22 -9.78 6.54
CA LEU A 203 -4.84 -8.54 7.06
C LEU A 203 -5.20 -7.59 5.91
N SER A 204 -6.02 -6.58 6.22
CA SER A 204 -6.21 -5.44 5.29
C SER A 204 -4.87 -4.75 5.03
N VAL A 205 -4.48 -4.65 3.75
CA VAL A 205 -3.19 -4.10 3.31
C VAL A 205 -3.33 -2.59 3.07
N ASP A 206 -3.59 -1.86 4.16
CA ASP A 206 -3.83 -0.41 4.15
C ASP A 206 -2.59 0.42 4.54
N GLY A 207 -1.55 -0.24 5.05
CA GLY A 207 -0.31 0.39 5.50
C GLY A 207 -0.46 1.13 6.82
N ILE A 208 -1.43 0.74 7.65
CA ILE A 208 -1.77 1.34 8.94
C ILE A 208 -1.60 0.29 10.05
N ALA A 209 -0.77 0.61 11.04
CA ALA A 209 -0.60 -0.20 12.25
C ALA A 209 -1.77 -0.05 13.24
N GLY A 210 -2.98 -0.42 12.80
CA GLY A 210 -4.18 -0.43 13.63
C GLY A 210 -4.26 -1.64 14.59
N PRO A 211 -5.31 -1.75 15.42
CA PRO A 211 -5.43 -2.79 16.44
C PRO A 211 -5.28 -4.24 15.93
N GLN A 212 -5.79 -4.56 14.74
CA GLN A 212 -5.63 -5.89 14.12
C GLN A 212 -4.17 -6.17 13.76
N THR A 213 -3.52 -5.22 13.07
CA THR A 213 -2.09 -5.27 12.74
C THR A 213 -1.24 -5.43 13.99
N ASN A 214 -1.48 -4.62 15.03
CA ASN A 214 -0.71 -4.66 16.28
C ASN A 214 -0.94 -5.96 17.06
N ALA A 215 -2.17 -6.48 17.10
CA ALA A 215 -2.48 -7.75 17.75
C ALA A 215 -1.80 -8.94 17.04
N ALA A 216 -1.89 -8.99 15.70
CA ALA A 216 -1.24 -10.01 14.89
C ALA A 216 0.30 -9.95 15.03
N LEU A 217 0.88 -8.75 14.98
CA LEU A 217 2.30 -8.52 15.15
C LEU A 217 2.79 -8.98 16.53
N THR A 218 2.08 -8.58 17.59
CA THR A 218 2.36 -9.01 18.97
C THR A 218 2.25 -10.53 19.11
N ALA A 219 1.24 -11.16 18.51
CA ALA A 219 1.09 -12.61 18.53
C ALA A 219 2.23 -13.33 17.80
N LYS A 220 2.69 -12.81 16.65
CA LYS A 220 3.83 -13.36 15.89
C LYS A 220 5.13 -13.26 16.69
N VAL A 221 5.39 -12.13 17.35
CA VAL A 221 6.54 -11.98 18.26
C VAL A 221 6.47 -12.99 19.41
N LYS A 222 5.30 -13.20 20.02
CA LYS A 222 5.12 -14.22 21.09
C LYS A 222 5.38 -15.65 20.61
N GLN A 223 5.01 -15.97 19.36
CA GLN A 223 5.34 -17.26 18.74
C GLN A 223 6.87 -17.44 18.61
N VAL A 224 7.59 -16.41 18.14
CA VAL A 224 9.06 -16.42 18.07
C VAL A 224 9.69 -16.57 19.46
N GLN A 225 9.22 -15.80 20.45
CA GLN A 225 9.72 -15.85 21.82
C GLN A 225 9.57 -17.24 22.45
N GLY A 226 8.40 -17.88 22.28
CA GLY A 226 8.18 -19.25 22.74
C GLY A 226 9.10 -20.28 22.08
N LYS A 227 9.42 -20.11 20.78
CA LYS A 227 10.34 -21.00 20.04
C LYS A 227 11.81 -20.75 20.37
N ALA A 228 12.18 -19.51 20.67
CA ALA A 228 13.51 -19.12 21.13
C ALA A 228 13.72 -19.31 22.65
N ALA A 229 12.75 -19.89 23.37
CA ALA A 229 12.81 -20.14 24.82
C ALA A 229 13.06 -18.90 25.69
N THR A 230 12.46 -17.77 25.33
CA THR A 230 12.50 -16.49 26.07
C THR A 230 11.07 -16.07 26.49
N PRO A 231 10.88 -15.22 27.53
CA PRO A 231 9.55 -14.77 27.93
C PRO A 231 8.73 -14.19 26.78
N ALA A 232 7.47 -14.62 26.66
CA ALA A 232 6.56 -14.24 25.59
C ALA A 232 5.78 -12.94 25.90
N ASP A 233 6.50 -11.84 26.14
CA ASP A 233 5.92 -10.54 26.47
C ASP A 233 5.30 -9.81 25.25
N GLY A 234 5.74 -10.12 24.03
CA GLY A 234 5.30 -9.48 22.78
C GLY A 234 6.18 -8.34 22.29
N ASP A 235 7.33 -8.13 22.93
CA ASP A 235 8.35 -7.14 22.58
C ASP A 235 9.58 -7.83 21.96
N TYR A 236 9.93 -7.46 20.73
CA TYR A 236 11.18 -7.88 20.09
C TYR A 236 12.39 -7.08 20.64
N GLY A 237 12.51 -7.02 21.96
CA GLY A 237 13.59 -6.32 22.67
C GLY A 237 14.92 -7.08 22.65
N PRO A 238 15.98 -6.52 23.28
CA PRO A 238 17.32 -7.12 23.31
C PRO A 238 17.37 -8.57 23.85
N ALA A 239 16.48 -8.93 24.77
CA ALA A 239 16.33 -10.29 25.25
C ALA A 239 15.86 -11.25 24.14
N THR A 240 14.81 -10.86 23.41
CA THR A 240 14.30 -11.59 22.23
C THR A 240 15.36 -11.70 21.15
N THR A 241 16.06 -10.62 20.79
CA THR A 241 17.17 -10.65 19.83
C THR A 241 18.28 -11.63 20.26
N THR A 242 18.66 -11.62 21.54
CA THR A 242 19.70 -12.52 22.09
C THR A 242 19.26 -13.98 22.04
N ALA A 243 18.02 -14.28 22.41
CA ALA A 243 17.45 -15.61 22.35
C ALA A 243 17.36 -16.14 20.90
N VAL A 244 16.98 -15.28 19.95
CA VAL A 244 16.95 -15.65 18.52
C VAL A 244 18.35 -15.90 17.96
N ARG A 245 19.38 -15.12 18.34
CA ARG A 245 20.78 -15.44 17.98
C ARG A 245 21.24 -16.79 18.51
N ALA A 246 20.90 -17.10 19.76
CA ALA A 246 21.22 -18.40 20.36
C ALA A 246 20.52 -19.55 19.62
N TYR A 247 19.22 -19.38 19.29
CA TYR A 247 18.47 -20.31 18.46
C TYR A 247 19.12 -20.51 17.08
N GLN A 248 19.45 -19.42 16.38
CA GLN A 248 20.06 -19.45 15.05
C GLN A 248 21.40 -20.19 15.05
N SER A 249 22.26 -19.89 16.04
CA SER A 249 23.59 -20.49 16.19
C SER A 249 23.54 -22.02 16.32
N VAL A 250 22.55 -22.57 17.03
CA VAL A 250 22.41 -24.04 17.20
C VAL A 250 21.65 -24.74 16.08
N HIS A 251 20.95 -23.98 15.22
CA HIS A 251 20.22 -24.50 14.05
C HIS A 251 20.93 -24.24 12.71
N GLY A 252 22.19 -23.80 12.72
CA GLY A 252 22.99 -23.58 11.51
C GLY A 252 22.51 -22.39 10.65
N LEU A 253 21.87 -21.41 11.27
CA LEU A 253 21.45 -20.16 10.65
C LEU A 253 22.44 -19.04 10.95
N GLU A 254 22.41 -17.97 10.15
CA GLU A 254 23.11 -16.73 10.48
C GLU A 254 22.57 -16.14 11.79
N ALA A 255 23.45 -15.85 12.75
CA ALA A 255 23.10 -15.39 14.09
C ALA A 255 22.93 -13.87 14.16
N ASP A 256 22.10 -13.30 13.27
CA ASP A 256 21.81 -11.86 13.21
C ASP A 256 20.88 -11.38 14.34
N GLY A 257 20.03 -12.28 14.86
CA GLY A 257 18.98 -12.03 15.87
C GLY A 257 17.62 -11.66 15.27
N ILE A 258 17.45 -11.78 13.96
CA ILE A 258 16.24 -11.45 13.20
C ILE A 258 15.48 -12.75 12.89
N ALA A 259 14.22 -12.79 13.32
CA ALA A 259 13.27 -13.82 12.97
C ALA A 259 12.71 -13.60 11.54
N GLY A 260 13.59 -13.48 10.55
CA GLY A 260 13.23 -13.40 9.14
C GLY A 260 12.74 -14.75 8.58
N PRO A 261 12.43 -14.84 7.27
CA PRO A 261 11.78 -16.02 6.69
C PRO A 261 12.47 -17.36 6.97
N ARG A 262 13.81 -17.43 6.88
CA ARG A 262 14.57 -18.66 7.19
C ARG A 262 14.50 -19.04 8.67
N THR A 263 14.55 -18.06 9.56
CA THR A 263 14.43 -18.25 11.01
C THR A 263 13.01 -18.70 11.39
N MET A 264 11.96 -18.05 10.87
CA MET A 264 10.57 -18.46 11.12
C MET A 264 10.25 -19.86 10.59
N ALA A 265 10.74 -20.19 9.38
CA ALA A 265 10.59 -21.53 8.80
C ALA A 265 11.25 -22.60 9.68
N SER A 266 12.48 -22.36 10.14
CA SER A 266 13.17 -23.24 11.10
C SER A 266 12.38 -23.40 12.41
N MET A 267 11.82 -22.31 12.94
CA MET A 267 10.96 -22.35 14.14
C MET A 267 9.60 -23.03 13.92
N GLY A 268 9.22 -23.34 12.67
CA GLY A 268 7.89 -23.85 12.33
C GLY A 268 6.78 -22.83 12.60
N ILE A 269 7.07 -21.54 12.44
CA ILE A 269 6.11 -20.44 12.54
C ILE A 269 5.63 -20.11 11.13
N ALA A 270 4.35 -20.34 10.86
CA ALA A 270 3.76 -20.01 9.57
C ALA A 270 3.75 -18.48 9.36
N ARG A 271 4.31 -18.06 8.23
CA ARG A 271 4.00 -16.82 7.52
C ARG A 271 3.00 -17.27 6.45
N GLU A 272 1.72 -16.96 6.63
CA GLU A 272 0.67 -17.54 5.77
C GLU A 272 0.71 -16.84 4.40
N LEU A 273 1.32 -17.54 3.43
CA LEU A 273 1.29 -17.15 2.02
C LEU A 273 -0.02 -17.70 1.43
N GLY A 274 -1.01 -16.83 1.29
CA GLY A 274 -2.36 -17.20 0.88
C GLY A 274 -2.41 -18.01 -0.44
N GLY A 275 -2.78 -19.29 -0.34
CA GLY A 275 -3.46 -20.01 -1.42
C GLY A 275 -2.74 -20.19 -2.77
N GLY A 276 -1.45 -20.57 -2.79
CA GLY A 276 -0.72 -20.93 -4.02
C GLY A 276 0.29 -22.06 -3.82
N SER A 277 0.53 -22.88 -4.86
CA SER A 277 1.47 -24.02 -4.81
C SER A 277 2.94 -23.58 -4.62
N PRO A 278 3.85 -24.47 -4.17
CA PRO A 278 5.09 -24.07 -3.50
C PRO A 278 6.13 -23.46 -4.44
N GLY A 279 6.44 -22.18 -4.22
CA GLY A 279 7.47 -21.45 -4.95
C GLY A 279 7.11 -19.99 -5.19
N GLY A 280 6.99 -19.20 -4.11
CA GLY A 280 6.65 -17.77 -4.20
C GLY A 280 7.23 -17.00 -3.01
N GLU A 281 8.35 -16.33 -3.22
CA GLU A 281 8.95 -15.44 -2.23
C GLU A 281 8.27 -14.07 -2.28
N SER A 282 7.82 -13.53 -1.14
CA SER A 282 7.19 -12.21 -1.07
C SER A 282 7.78 -11.29 0.01
N GLY A 283 7.86 -10.00 -0.32
CA GLY A 283 7.74 -8.89 0.63
C GLY A 283 9.00 -8.30 1.26
N GLY A 284 10.20 -8.80 0.95
CA GLY A 284 11.47 -8.21 1.44
C GLY A 284 11.97 -7.05 0.57
N THR A 285 12.74 -6.12 1.14
CA THR A 285 13.62 -5.26 0.31
C THR A 285 14.56 -6.18 -0.48
N PRO A 286 14.66 -6.06 -1.81
CA PRO A 286 15.38 -7.05 -2.60
C PRO A 286 16.87 -7.01 -2.22
N THR A 287 17.33 -8.11 -1.64
CA THR A 287 18.67 -8.22 -1.06
C THR A 287 19.70 -8.48 -2.16
N VAL A 288 20.69 -7.61 -2.25
CA VAL A 288 21.87 -7.84 -3.11
C VAL A 288 23.02 -8.47 -2.30
N PRO A 289 23.76 -9.42 -2.88
CA PRO A 289 25.10 -9.76 -2.40
C PRO A 289 26.02 -8.52 -2.38
N PRO A 290 27.17 -8.56 -1.66
CA PRO A 290 28.19 -7.53 -1.79
C PRO A 290 28.56 -7.32 -3.27
N LEU A 291 28.39 -6.10 -3.77
CA LEU A 291 28.59 -5.76 -5.18
C LEU A 291 29.98 -5.15 -5.40
N ASP A 292 30.74 -5.70 -6.34
CA ASP A 292 32.12 -5.26 -6.64
C ASP A 292 32.34 -4.90 -8.12
N GLY A 293 33.52 -4.37 -8.44
CA GLY A 293 33.88 -3.93 -9.80
C GLY A 293 33.32 -2.55 -10.18
N SER A 294 33.18 -2.34 -11.50
CA SER A 294 32.69 -1.10 -12.09
C SER A 294 31.21 -0.85 -11.77
N VAL A 295 30.67 0.33 -12.14
CA VAL A 295 29.23 0.57 -12.08
C VAL A 295 28.46 -0.47 -12.89
N ARG A 296 28.97 -0.84 -14.08
CA ARG A 296 28.39 -1.86 -14.96
C ARG A 296 28.35 -3.24 -14.32
N ASP A 297 29.47 -3.68 -13.74
CA ASP A 297 29.56 -4.97 -13.06
C ASP A 297 28.52 -5.05 -11.93
N ARG A 298 28.45 -4.02 -11.09
CA ARG A 298 27.50 -3.95 -9.97
C ARG A 298 26.04 -3.93 -10.41
N ILE A 299 25.70 -3.28 -11.54
CA ILE A 299 24.36 -3.34 -12.13
C ILE A 299 24.00 -4.76 -12.53
N VAL A 300 24.90 -5.45 -13.25
CA VAL A 300 24.65 -6.82 -13.73
C VAL A 300 24.59 -7.80 -12.57
N GLN A 301 25.44 -7.65 -11.55
CA GLN A 301 25.38 -8.44 -10.32
C GLN A 301 24.06 -8.22 -9.56
N ALA A 302 23.62 -6.96 -9.41
CA ALA A 302 22.33 -6.63 -8.79
C ALA A 302 21.15 -7.25 -9.56
N ALA A 303 21.10 -7.08 -10.89
CA ALA A 303 20.07 -7.69 -11.73
C ALA A 303 20.07 -9.22 -11.64
N ARG A 304 21.25 -9.86 -11.71
CA ARG A 304 21.42 -11.32 -11.57
C ARG A 304 20.90 -11.86 -10.25
N SER A 305 21.10 -11.12 -9.15
CA SER A 305 20.70 -11.54 -7.81
C SER A 305 19.18 -11.72 -7.64
N GLN A 306 18.38 -11.16 -8.55
CA GLN A 306 16.93 -11.16 -8.49
C GLN A 306 16.24 -12.14 -9.46
N LEU A 307 17.00 -12.92 -10.24
CA LEU A 307 16.42 -13.87 -11.18
C LEU A 307 15.51 -14.90 -10.49
N GLY A 308 14.27 -15.00 -10.97
CA GLY A 308 13.22 -15.83 -10.37
C GLY A 308 12.35 -15.12 -9.33
N VAL A 309 12.60 -13.84 -9.01
CA VAL A 309 11.66 -13.02 -8.20
C VAL A 309 10.38 -12.81 -8.99
N HIS A 310 9.24 -13.19 -8.41
CA HIS A 310 7.90 -13.00 -8.99
C HIS A 310 7.18 -11.81 -8.35
N GLU A 311 6.20 -11.23 -9.04
CA GLU A 311 5.20 -10.40 -8.38
C GLU A 311 4.20 -11.24 -7.59
N TRP A 312 3.54 -10.62 -6.62
CA TRP A 312 2.50 -11.24 -5.80
C TRP A 312 1.08 -10.74 -6.17
N GLY A 313 0.89 -10.46 -7.46
CA GLY A 313 -0.37 -10.04 -8.07
C GLY A 313 -0.56 -8.53 -8.14
N ASN A 314 -1.42 -8.07 -9.06
CA ASN A 314 -1.68 -6.65 -9.34
C ASN A 314 -0.41 -5.81 -9.58
N ASN A 315 0.64 -6.38 -10.18
CA ASN A 315 1.94 -5.73 -10.36
C ASN A 315 2.67 -5.37 -9.05
N CYS A 316 2.29 -5.94 -7.90
CA CYS A 316 2.98 -5.73 -6.63
C CYS A 316 4.34 -6.45 -6.61
N ASN A 317 5.40 -5.67 -6.41
CA ASN A 317 6.79 -6.07 -6.64
C ASN A 317 7.72 -5.47 -5.56
N PRO A 318 8.96 -5.97 -5.39
CA PRO A 318 9.83 -5.51 -4.31
C PRO A 318 10.62 -4.23 -4.64
N TYR A 319 10.45 -3.66 -5.83
CA TYR A 319 11.25 -2.53 -6.34
C TYR A 319 10.57 -1.17 -6.22
N GLY A 320 9.25 -1.14 -5.96
CA GLY A 320 8.45 0.07 -5.87
C GLY A 320 6.96 -0.20 -5.61
N PRO A 321 6.06 0.73 -5.97
CA PRO A 321 4.62 0.55 -5.82
C PRO A 321 4.06 -0.56 -6.75
N CYS A 322 2.82 -0.98 -6.48
CA CYS A 322 2.09 -1.96 -7.29
C CYS A 322 1.64 -1.37 -8.64
N GLU A 323 2.56 -1.32 -9.60
CA GLU A 323 2.36 -0.89 -10.98
C GLU A 323 3.38 -1.60 -11.89
N ALA A 324 3.23 -1.48 -13.22
CA ALA A 324 4.08 -2.20 -14.17
C ALA A 324 5.59 -1.95 -13.92
N TRP A 325 6.30 -2.97 -13.44
CA TRP A 325 7.51 -2.77 -12.64
C TRP A 325 8.85 -3.04 -13.34
N CYS A 326 8.86 -3.20 -14.67
CA CYS A 326 10.10 -3.35 -15.45
C CYS A 326 11.10 -2.20 -15.20
N ALA A 327 10.60 -0.96 -15.19
CA ALA A 327 11.41 0.24 -14.92
C ALA A 327 11.76 0.41 -13.44
N LEU A 328 10.88 -0.01 -12.52
CA LEU A 328 11.17 -0.05 -11.09
C LEU A 328 12.34 -0.99 -10.79
N PHE A 329 12.33 -2.20 -11.37
CA PHE A 329 13.43 -3.16 -11.31
C PHE A 329 14.71 -2.62 -11.94
N ALA A 330 14.67 -2.14 -13.18
CA ALA A 330 15.86 -1.66 -13.88
C ALA A 330 16.51 -0.45 -13.16
N SER A 331 15.69 0.49 -12.66
CA SER A 331 16.20 1.65 -11.92
C SER A 331 16.61 1.30 -10.49
N TRP A 332 16.03 0.25 -9.88
CA TRP A 332 16.57 -0.35 -8.66
C TRP A 332 17.97 -0.92 -8.88
N ALA A 333 18.19 -1.72 -9.94
CA ALA A 333 19.50 -2.32 -10.24
C ALA A 333 20.58 -1.25 -10.47
N TRP A 334 20.24 -0.16 -11.16
CA TRP A 334 21.09 1.02 -11.31
C TRP A 334 21.43 1.71 -9.96
N ARG A 335 20.46 1.86 -9.05
CA ARG A 335 20.69 2.42 -7.71
C ARG A 335 21.64 1.56 -6.87
N GLN A 336 21.62 0.23 -6.99
CA GLN A 336 22.54 -0.65 -6.26
C GLN A 336 24.01 -0.43 -6.66
N ALA A 337 24.28 0.04 -7.89
CA ALA A 337 25.60 0.46 -8.33
C ALA A 337 25.94 1.93 -8.00
N GLY A 338 25.06 2.66 -7.31
CA GLY A 338 25.25 4.07 -6.97
C GLY A 338 24.85 5.06 -8.06
N VAL A 339 24.11 4.63 -9.09
CA VAL A 339 23.55 5.53 -10.10
C VAL A 339 22.31 6.23 -9.52
N SER A 340 22.35 7.56 -9.41
CA SER A 340 21.26 8.38 -8.87
C SER A 340 20.09 8.52 -9.88
N PHE A 341 19.37 7.43 -10.11
CA PHE A 341 18.23 7.37 -11.03
C PHE A 341 17.11 6.47 -10.48
N SER A 342 15.86 6.91 -10.56
CA SER A 342 14.70 6.16 -10.07
C SER A 342 13.48 6.53 -10.90
N THR A 343 12.78 5.55 -11.45
CA THR A 343 11.57 5.77 -12.26
C THR A 343 10.69 4.52 -12.32
N ALA A 344 9.39 4.72 -12.52
CA ALA A 344 8.43 3.69 -12.91
C ALA A 344 8.14 3.67 -14.43
N PHE A 345 8.65 4.65 -15.19
CA PHE A 345 8.40 4.79 -16.61
C PHE A 345 9.63 4.43 -17.45
N SER A 346 9.48 3.46 -18.36
CA SER A 346 10.58 2.97 -19.22
C SER A 346 11.18 4.06 -20.11
N GLY A 347 10.38 5.04 -20.55
CA GLY A 347 10.84 6.14 -21.41
C GLY A 347 11.82 7.10 -20.74
N ASP A 348 11.83 7.16 -19.41
CA ASP A 348 12.77 8.02 -18.67
C ASP A 348 14.23 7.58 -18.83
N PHE A 349 14.50 6.29 -19.12
CA PHE A 349 15.85 5.84 -19.44
C PHE A 349 16.39 6.52 -20.70
N TYR A 350 15.57 6.68 -21.74
CA TYR A 350 15.96 7.43 -22.94
C TYR A 350 16.27 8.89 -22.61
N TYR A 351 15.43 9.54 -21.80
CA TYR A 351 15.64 10.93 -21.41
C TYR A 351 16.86 11.10 -20.50
N TYR A 352 17.13 10.14 -19.60
CA TYR A 352 18.37 10.07 -18.84
C TYR A 352 19.57 10.02 -19.79
N GLY A 353 19.58 9.07 -20.73
CA GLY A 353 20.66 8.94 -21.71
C GLY A 353 20.91 10.22 -22.51
N ARG A 354 19.84 10.86 -22.97
CA ARG A 354 19.92 12.13 -23.71
C ARG A 354 20.47 13.27 -22.85
N ASN A 355 20.06 13.36 -21.59
CA ASN A 355 20.44 14.45 -20.69
C ASN A 355 21.85 14.26 -20.09
N HIS A 356 22.32 13.01 -19.96
CA HIS A 356 23.66 12.67 -19.46
C HIS A 356 24.69 12.43 -20.57
N GLY A 357 24.29 12.43 -21.85
CA GLY A 357 25.18 12.14 -22.98
C GLY A 357 25.55 10.66 -23.12
N THR A 358 24.78 9.76 -22.51
CA THR A 358 25.01 8.30 -22.47
C THR A 358 24.02 7.49 -23.31
N LEU A 359 23.20 8.14 -24.14
CA LEU A 359 22.36 7.49 -25.16
C LEU A 359 23.23 7.00 -26.33
N HIS A 360 23.09 5.73 -26.71
CA HIS A 360 23.88 5.13 -27.79
C HIS A 360 23.45 5.66 -29.17
N SER A 361 24.36 5.57 -30.15
CA SER A 361 24.03 5.88 -31.54
C SER A 361 23.25 4.71 -32.17
N GLY A 362 21.94 4.70 -31.93
CA GLY A 362 21.05 3.59 -32.27
C GLY A 362 21.20 2.42 -31.28
N LEU A 363 21.20 1.19 -31.81
CA LEU A 363 21.31 -0.06 -31.04
C LEU A 363 22.70 -0.71 -31.14
N SER A 364 23.72 0.09 -31.52
CA SER A 364 25.09 -0.38 -31.69
C SER A 364 25.87 -0.34 -30.38
N ASP A 365 26.91 -1.18 -30.31
CA ASP A 365 27.78 -1.37 -29.13
C ASP A 365 27.01 -1.54 -27.79
N PRO A 366 26.09 -2.52 -27.66
CA PRO A 366 25.51 -2.86 -26.38
C PRO A 366 26.58 -3.33 -25.40
N GLN A 367 26.55 -2.84 -24.16
CA GLN A 367 27.49 -3.20 -23.11
C GLN A 367 26.75 -3.75 -21.87
N PRO A 368 27.37 -4.65 -21.09
CA PRO A 368 26.83 -5.07 -19.80
C PRO A 368 26.51 -3.86 -18.91
N GLY A 369 25.36 -3.91 -18.24
CA GLY A 369 24.86 -2.84 -17.36
C GLY A 369 24.05 -1.73 -18.06
N ASP A 370 24.03 -1.69 -19.39
CA ASP A 370 23.15 -0.77 -20.13
C ASP A 370 21.67 -1.08 -19.87
N ALA A 371 20.83 -0.05 -19.97
CA ALA A 371 19.39 -0.22 -20.10
C ALA A 371 19.00 -0.28 -21.59
N ILE A 372 18.18 -1.27 -21.97
CA ILE A 372 17.61 -1.42 -23.31
C ILE A 372 16.10 -1.18 -23.25
N VAL A 373 15.59 -0.26 -24.09
CA VAL A 373 14.22 0.24 -24.01
C VAL A 373 13.42 -0.14 -25.25
N PHE A 374 12.20 -0.65 -25.05
CA PHE A 374 11.38 -1.26 -26.09
C PHE A 374 10.11 -0.46 -26.41
N GLY A 375 9.69 -0.55 -27.67
CA GLY A 375 8.50 0.10 -28.23
C GLY A 375 8.84 0.97 -29.45
N SER A 376 8.04 2.00 -29.68
CA SER A 376 8.17 2.94 -30.80
C SER A 376 8.78 4.30 -30.42
N GLY A 377 8.91 4.61 -29.11
CA GLY A 377 9.59 5.82 -28.65
C GLY A 377 9.28 6.21 -27.20
N PRO A 378 10.02 7.18 -26.64
CA PRO A 378 10.02 7.51 -25.20
C PRO A 378 8.83 8.33 -24.69
N GLN A 379 7.86 8.67 -25.54
CA GLN A 379 6.91 9.76 -25.26
C GLN A 379 5.87 9.45 -24.19
N ASN A 380 5.41 8.20 -24.08
CA ASN A 380 4.37 7.76 -23.14
C ASN A 380 4.37 6.24 -22.96
N THR A 381 3.47 5.71 -22.13
CA THR A 381 3.35 4.27 -21.79
C THR A 381 2.85 3.37 -22.92
N SER A 382 2.28 3.90 -24.00
CA SER A 382 1.92 3.09 -25.19
C SER A 382 3.00 3.09 -26.27
N THR A 383 3.94 4.05 -26.23
CA THR A 383 5.11 4.09 -27.14
C THR A 383 6.37 3.52 -26.50
N SER A 384 6.53 3.63 -25.18
CA SER A 384 7.63 3.04 -24.41
C SER A 384 7.04 2.01 -23.45
N VAL A 385 7.18 0.74 -23.81
CA VAL A 385 6.35 -0.35 -23.25
C VAL A 385 7.09 -1.25 -22.28
N HIS A 386 8.43 -1.30 -22.36
CA HIS A 386 9.25 -2.16 -21.50
C HIS A 386 10.70 -1.66 -21.43
N VAL A 387 11.45 -2.07 -20.41
CA VAL A 387 12.90 -1.84 -20.27
C VAL A 387 13.56 -3.02 -19.57
N GLY A 388 14.75 -3.41 -20.04
CA GLY A 388 15.59 -4.45 -19.46
C GLY A 388 17.01 -3.97 -19.18
N ILE A 389 17.75 -4.75 -18.41
CA ILE A 389 19.20 -4.58 -18.20
C ILE A 389 19.95 -5.55 -19.12
N ILE A 390 20.92 -5.05 -19.90
CA ILE A 390 21.81 -5.89 -20.69
C ILE A 390 22.77 -6.61 -19.74
N GLU A 391 22.69 -7.95 -19.70
CA GLU A 391 23.63 -8.80 -18.96
C GLU A 391 24.89 -9.07 -19.79
N LYS A 392 24.72 -9.23 -21.12
CA LYS A 392 25.80 -9.58 -22.05
C LYS A 392 25.46 -9.17 -23.48
N ALA A 393 26.46 -8.72 -24.21
CA ALA A 393 26.42 -8.60 -25.66
C ALA A 393 27.14 -9.80 -26.31
N ASN A 394 26.57 -10.33 -27.37
CA ASN A 394 27.07 -11.51 -28.08
C ASN A 394 27.68 -11.13 -29.43
N ALA A 395 28.67 -11.92 -29.87
CA ALA A 395 29.43 -11.67 -31.10
C ALA A 395 28.60 -11.77 -32.40
N ASP A 396 27.40 -12.34 -32.33
CA ASP A 396 26.42 -12.43 -33.42
C ASP A 396 25.45 -11.22 -33.48
N GLY A 397 25.62 -10.24 -32.59
CA GLY A 397 24.73 -9.07 -32.48
C GLY A 397 23.44 -9.32 -31.69
N THR A 398 23.31 -10.46 -31.02
CA THR A 398 22.28 -10.67 -29.99
C THR A 398 22.70 -10.10 -28.64
N VAL A 399 21.75 -9.96 -27.73
CA VAL A 399 21.99 -9.62 -26.32
C VAL A 399 21.31 -10.64 -25.43
N ASP A 400 21.93 -10.90 -24.28
CA ASP A 400 21.29 -11.52 -23.13
C ASP A 400 20.88 -10.39 -22.17
N THR A 401 19.61 -10.36 -21.76
CA THR A 401 19.07 -9.37 -20.82
C THR A 401 18.52 -10.02 -19.56
N ILE A 402 18.38 -9.22 -18.51
CA ILE A 402 17.58 -9.52 -17.33
C ILE A 402 16.48 -8.46 -17.26
N GLU A 403 15.23 -8.91 -17.22
CA GLU A 403 14.04 -8.08 -17.33
C GLU A 403 13.08 -8.38 -16.19
N GLY A 404 12.62 -7.34 -15.49
CA GLY A 404 11.55 -7.41 -14.50
C GLY A 404 10.19 -7.17 -15.13
N ASN A 405 9.12 -7.66 -14.51
CA ASN A 405 7.77 -7.72 -15.06
C ASN A 405 7.70 -8.38 -16.46
N SER A 406 8.50 -9.42 -16.68
CA SER A 406 8.47 -10.24 -17.90
C SER A 406 7.87 -11.60 -17.56
N ASN A 407 6.60 -11.78 -17.90
CA ASN A 407 5.74 -12.87 -17.38
C ASN A 407 5.70 -12.86 -15.84
N ASP A 408 5.36 -11.71 -15.26
CA ASP A 408 5.09 -11.52 -13.83
C ASP A 408 6.31 -11.86 -12.94
N GLN A 409 7.53 -11.82 -13.50
CA GLN A 409 8.78 -12.15 -12.80
C GLN A 409 10.02 -11.43 -13.37
N VAL A 410 11.16 -11.60 -12.70
CA VAL A 410 12.51 -11.27 -13.19
C VAL A 410 13.10 -12.48 -13.92
N ILE A 411 13.28 -12.38 -15.22
CA ILE A 411 13.73 -13.50 -16.07
C ILE A 411 14.78 -13.05 -17.09
N ARG A 412 15.55 -14.03 -17.60
CA ARG A 412 16.48 -13.83 -18.72
C ARG A 412 15.78 -13.93 -20.06
N HIS A 413 16.19 -13.09 -21.01
CA HIS A 413 15.87 -13.24 -22.42
C HIS A 413 17.13 -13.19 -23.29
N HIS A 414 17.06 -13.84 -24.45
CA HIS A 414 18.11 -13.86 -25.48
C HIS A 414 17.48 -13.52 -26.84
N PHE A 415 17.92 -12.45 -27.50
CA PHE A 415 17.33 -11.97 -28.75
C PHE A 415 18.22 -10.95 -29.48
N SER A 416 17.89 -10.66 -30.75
CA SER A 416 18.43 -9.49 -31.46
C SER A 416 17.65 -8.22 -31.07
N PRO A 417 18.30 -7.14 -30.59
CA PRO A 417 17.65 -5.90 -30.14
C PRO A 417 16.58 -5.36 -31.10
N ALA A 418 16.91 -5.21 -32.39
CA ALA A 418 16.00 -4.67 -33.38
C ALA A 418 14.79 -5.58 -33.64
N ALA A 419 14.98 -6.90 -33.62
CA ALA A 419 13.91 -7.87 -33.86
C ALA A 419 12.86 -7.91 -32.74
N ARG A 420 13.24 -7.54 -31.50
CA ARG A 420 12.31 -7.40 -30.37
C ARG A 420 11.76 -5.98 -30.21
N GLY A 421 12.03 -5.07 -31.15
CA GLY A 421 11.53 -3.70 -31.12
C GLY A 421 12.16 -2.82 -30.03
N ALA A 422 13.44 -3.01 -29.74
CA ALA A 422 14.20 -2.01 -28.99
C ALA A 422 14.36 -0.73 -29.84
N TYR A 423 14.20 0.44 -29.23
CA TYR A 423 14.41 1.74 -29.90
C TYR A 423 15.59 2.53 -29.32
N ALA A 424 16.11 2.15 -28.14
CA ALA A 424 17.22 2.80 -27.48
C ALA A 424 18.04 1.85 -26.61
N ILE A 425 19.35 2.14 -26.53
CA ILE A 425 20.27 1.59 -25.54
C ILE A 425 20.92 2.76 -24.80
N VAL A 426 21.02 2.66 -23.48
CA VAL A 426 21.44 3.75 -22.60
C VAL A 426 22.45 3.25 -21.59
N SER A 427 23.63 3.85 -21.60
CA SER A 427 24.67 3.62 -20.60
C SER A 427 24.36 4.34 -19.28
N PRO A 428 24.67 3.74 -18.11
CA PRO A 428 24.63 4.42 -16.82
C PRO A 428 25.73 5.51 -16.75
N ALA A 429 25.42 6.69 -16.22
CA ALA A 429 26.45 7.72 -16.04
C ALA A 429 27.44 7.31 -14.93
N GLY A 430 28.74 7.44 -15.21
CA GLY A 430 29.82 7.05 -14.31
C GLY A 430 30.26 5.57 -14.41
N GLY A 431 29.78 4.84 -15.43
CA GLY A 431 30.28 3.51 -15.82
C GLY A 431 31.32 3.53 -16.93
#